data_AF-A0A3S6I8W6-F1
#
_entry.id   AF-A0A3S6I8W6-F1
#
_cell.length_a   1.000
_cell.length_b   1.000
_cell.length_c   1.000
_cell.angle_alpha   90.00
_cell.angle_beta   90.00
_cell.angle_gamma   90.00
#
_symmetry.space_group_name_H-M   'P 1'
#
loop_
_entity.id
_entity.type
_entity.pdbx_description
1 polymer ?
#
loop_
_entity_poly.entity_id
_entity_poly.type
_entity_poly.pdbx_seq_one_letter_code
_entity_poly.pdbx_strand_id
1 'polypeptide(L)'
;MVVIRSSRKLETAFIVVAILALATAPALAQQGSVLTTLENQVVTAAKGWETTIMNAARSLFWILAGIEIGIAAVWLAINAASLDAWFAELVRRIMFIGLFAFILDRGPALAKAVVDSLFQIGAGGGSASPANIFDAGIRVASKMSEQAKFGLWEDNALAIAAVFAMIVVVVAFSLVAAIFVAVMVEMYVGLLAGMIMLGLGGSSYTKDFAVRYLVYAFSVGMKLMALVMIAKIGSIASRIVLPQGSASAAAPIPRISRSVTLSMPSRSA
;
A
#
# COMPACT_ATOMS: atom_id res chain seq x y z
N MET A 1 -46.63 -8.19 38.00
CA MET A 1 -46.11 -6.81 37.93
C MET A 1 -44.72 -6.87 37.30
N VAL A 2 -44.63 -6.73 35.97
CA VAL A 2 -43.35 -6.83 35.24
C VAL A 2 -42.69 -5.46 35.25
N VAL A 3 -41.56 -5.36 35.95
CA VAL A 3 -40.79 -4.11 36.09
C VAL A 3 -40.03 -3.84 34.78
N ILE A 4 -40.53 -2.90 33.98
CA ILE A 4 -39.82 -2.36 32.82
C ILE A 4 -38.70 -1.47 33.35
N ARG A 5 -37.46 -1.97 33.41
CA ARG A 5 -36.28 -1.18 33.82
C ARG A 5 -35.09 -1.43 32.91
N SER A 6 -35.14 -0.93 31.66
CA SER A 6 -33.93 -0.81 30.82
C SER A 6 -34.03 0.17 29.63
N SER A 7 -34.75 1.29 29.72
CA SER A 7 -34.70 2.31 28.63
C SER A 7 -33.57 3.34 28.84
N ARG A 8 -33.41 3.87 30.06
CA ARG A 8 -32.53 5.03 30.30
C ARG A 8 -31.04 4.77 30.12
N LYS A 9 -30.55 3.56 30.38
CA LYS A 9 -29.14 3.20 30.17
C LYS A 9 -28.81 3.00 28.68
N LEU A 10 -29.80 2.55 27.91
CA LEU A 10 -29.67 2.38 26.47
C LEU A 10 -29.72 3.73 25.76
N GLU A 11 -30.61 4.61 26.21
CA GLU A 11 -30.71 6.01 25.75
C GLU A 11 -29.44 6.80 26.06
N THR A 12 -28.88 6.70 27.27
CA THR A 12 -27.62 7.38 27.59
C THR A 12 -26.45 6.83 26.80
N ALA A 13 -26.38 5.51 26.55
CA ALA A 13 -25.37 4.93 25.67
C ALA A 13 -25.50 5.43 24.22
N PHE A 14 -26.73 5.50 23.70
CA PHE A 14 -27.00 6.04 22.36
C PHE A 14 -26.63 7.52 22.25
N ILE A 15 -26.94 8.32 23.27
CA ILE A 15 -26.59 9.74 23.32
C ILE A 15 -25.07 9.91 23.41
N VAL A 16 -24.37 9.10 24.19
CA VAL A 16 -22.90 9.15 24.28
C VAL A 16 -22.25 8.75 22.96
N VAL A 17 -22.76 7.72 22.28
CA VAL A 17 -22.30 7.32 20.93
C VAL A 17 -22.62 8.39 19.89
N ALA A 18 -23.79 9.02 19.95
CA ALA A 18 -24.18 10.10 19.05
C ALA A 18 -23.35 11.38 19.29
N ILE A 19 -23.04 11.71 20.55
CA ILE A 19 -22.16 12.83 20.90
C ILE A 19 -20.71 12.55 20.48
N LEU A 20 -20.23 11.32 20.65
CA LEU A 20 -18.91 10.89 20.13
C LEU A 20 -18.87 10.92 18.60
N ALA A 21 -19.95 10.53 17.91
CA ALA A 21 -20.07 10.59 16.47
C ALA A 21 -20.14 12.04 15.95
N LEU A 22 -20.82 12.95 16.66
CA LEU A 22 -20.87 14.39 16.34
C LEU A 22 -19.54 15.09 16.65
N ALA A 23 -18.87 14.74 17.75
CA ALA A 23 -17.57 15.30 18.11
C ALA A 23 -16.44 14.85 17.17
N THR A 24 -16.61 13.67 16.55
CA THR A 24 -15.71 13.17 15.50
C THR A 24 -16.16 13.56 14.09
N ALA A 25 -17.33 14.20 13.91
CA ALA A 25 -17.80 14.67 12.61
C ALA A 25 -16.80 15.57 11.85
N PRO A 26 -16.06 16.52 12.46
CA PRO A 26 -15.03 17.26 11.74
C PRO A 26 -13.83 16.39 11.34
N ALA A 27 -13.51 15.34 12.11
CA ALA A 27 -12.48 14.35 11.77
C ALA A 27 -12.94 13.34 10.69
N LEU A 28 -14.23 13.03 10.64
CA LEU A 28 -14.88 12.21 9.61
C LEU A 28 -15.12 13.00 8.30
N ALA A 29 -15.30 14.33 8.39
CA ALA A 29 -15.48 15.24 7.26
C ALA A 29 -14.16 15.57 6.54
N GLN A 30 -13.01 15.27 7.15
CA GLN A 30 -11.72 15.22 6.45
C GLN A 30 -11.53 13.84 5.80
N GLN A 31 -12.40 13.52 4.84
CA GLN A 31 -12.33 12.35 3.95
C GLN A 31 -10.89 11.99 3.59
N GLY A 32 -10.38 10.84 4.05
CA GLY A 32 -9.08 10.21 3.67
C GLY A 32 -7.80 11.05 3.84
N SER A 33 -7.93 12.37 3.95
CA SER A 33 -6.90 13.40 3.82
C SER A 33 -6.03 13.42 5.06
N VAL A 34 -6.57 13.06 6.23
CA VAL A 34 -5.78 12.92 7.45
C VAL A 34 -4.78 11.77 7.30
N LEU A 35 -5.20 10.63 6.75
CA LEU A 35 -4.30 9.49 6.50
C LEU A 35 -3.21 9.85 5.50
N THR A 36 -3.56 10.54 4.41
CA THR A 36 -2.59 11.03 3.41
C THR A 36 -1.64 12.09 3.99
N THR A 37 -2.13 12.96 4.87
CA THR A 37 -1.30 13.99 5.53
C THR A 37 -0.29 13.35 6.50
N LEU A 38 -0.74 12.37 7.30
CA LEU A 38 0.13 11.64 8.20
C LEU A 38 1.21 10.86 7.43
N GLU A 39 0.85 10.21 6.33
CA GLU A 39 1.80 9.54 5.44
C GLU A 39 2.86 10.52 4.93
N ASN A 40 2.45 11.68 4.39
CA ASN A 40 3.35 12.70 3.85
C ASN A 40 4.30 13.27 4.92
N GLN A 41 3.82 13.46 6.14
CA GLN A 41 4.64 13.95 7.25
C GLN A 41 5.72 12.94 7.65
N VAL A 42 5.36 11.65 7.75
CA VAL A 42 6.32 10.58 8.06
C VAL A 42 7.39 10.47 6.97
N VAL A 43 6.99 10.51 5.69
CA VAL A 43 7.92 10.48 4.55
C VAL A 43 8.87 11.68 4.57
N THR A 44 8.37 12.87 4.90
CA THR A 44 9.18 14.10 4.95
C THR A 44 10.19 14.07 6.10
N ALA A 45 9.77 13.63 7.29
CA ALA A 45 10.67 13.46 8.43
C ALA A 45 11.77 12.42 8.15
N ALA A 46 11.41 11.32 7.47
CA ALA A 46 12.34 10.26 7.10
C ALA A 46 13.46 10.75 6.15
N LYS A 47 13.16 11.63 5.19
CA LYS A 47 14.16 12.14 4.22
C LYS A 47 15.37 12.82 4.88
N GLY A 48 15.20 13.46 6.03
CA GLY A 48 16.31 14.09 6.77
C GLY A 48 17.34 13.08 7.27
N TRP A 49 16.92 11.84 7.53
CA TRP A 49 17.78 10.79 8.08
C TRP A 49 18.46 9.94 6.99
N GLU A 50 17.91 9.94 5.78
CA GLU A 50 18.43 9.19 4.63
C GLU A 50 19.91 9.52 4.36
N THR A 51 20.25 10.80 4.27
CA THR A 51 21.64 11.25 4.03
C THR A 51 22.60 10.81 5.14
N THR A 52 22.18 10.97 6.40
CA THR A 52 23.01 10.60 7.56
C THR A 52 23.30 9.10 7.59
N ILE A 53 22.28 8.26 7.40
CA ILE A 53 22.44 6.81 7.38
C ILE A 53 23.25 6.37 6.16
N MET A 54 23.01 6.95 4.99
CA MET A 54 23.77 6.62 3.78
C MET A 54 25.25 6.97 3.92
N ASN A 55 25.58 8.11 4.53
CA ASN A 55 26.97 8.48 4.82
C ASN A 55 27.63 7.49 5.79
N ALA A 56 26.91 7.06 6.83
CA ALA A 56 27.39 6.02 7.74
C ALA A 56 27.61 4.68 7.01
N ALA A 57 26.68 4.28 6.13
CA ALA A 57 26.78 3.07 5.32
C ALA A 57 28.00 3.12 4.37
N ARG A 58 28.25 4.25 3.72
CA ARG A 58 29.46 4.48 2.89
C ARG A 58 30.75 4.38 3.68
N SER A 59 30.79 5.01 4.86
CA SER A 59 31.96 4.94 5.74
C SER A 59 32.26 3.50 6.14
N LEU A 60 31.23 2.79 6.64
CA LEU A 60 31.32 1.39 7.03
C LEU A 60 31.77 0.49 5.86
N PHE A 61 31.21 0.73 4.67
CA PHE A 61 31.57 -0.01 3.46
C PHE A 61 33.05 0.09 3.13
N TRP A 62 33.60 1.31 3.08
CA TRP A 62 35.00 1.50 2.70
C TRP A 62 35.97 1.02 3.77
N ILE A 63 35.61 1.09 5.04
CA ILE A 63 36.39 0.46 6.13
C ILE A 63 36.45 -1.06 5.90
N LEU A 64 35.31 -1.71 5.68
CA LEU A 64 35.26 -3.15 5.45
C LEU A 64 35.97 -3.57 4.15
N ALA A 65 35.82 -2.81 3.08
CA ALA A 65 36.51 -3.04 1.81
C ALA A 65 38.04 -2.92 1.95
N GLY A 66 38.51 -1.93 2.73
CA GLY A 66 39.93 -1.78 3.05
C GLY A 66 40.46 -2.98 3.85
N ILE A 67 39.71 -3.45 4.84
CA ILE A 67 40.06 -4.66 5.62
C ILE A 67 40.11 -5.90 4.70
N GLU A 68 39.14 -6.08 3.81
CA GLU A 68 39.08 -7.19 2.86
C GLU A 68 40.33 -7.24 1.97
N ILE A 69 40.73 -6.09 1.40
CA ILE A 69 41.95 -5.98 0.59
C ILE A 69 43.19 -6.24 1.44
N GLY A 70 43.25 -5.69 2.65
CA GLY A 70 44.37 -5.87 3.57
C GLY A 70 44.62 -7.34 3.92
N ILE A 71 43.55 -8.09 4.24
CA ILE A 71 43.63 -9.53 4.54
C ILE A 71 44.14 -10.30 3.31
N ALA A 72 43.62 -9.99 2.12
CA ALA A 72 44.07 -10.64 0.88
C ALA A 72 45.56 -10.37 0.60
N ALA A 73 46.01 -9.12 0.78
CA ALA A 73 47.40 -8.73 0.58
C ALA A 73 48.36 -9.45 1.57
N VAL A 74 47.97 -9.56 2.84
CA VAL A 74 48.74 -10.32 3.85
C VAL A 74 48.87 -11.79 3.46
N TRP A 75 47.78 -12.42 3.00
CA TRP A 75 47.82 -13.81 2.55
C TRP A 75 48.73 -14.03 1.34
N LEU A 76 48.72 -13.12 0.36
CA LEU A 76 49.62 -13.20 -0.79
C LEU A 76 51.08 -13.03 -0.39
N ALA A 77 51.36 -12.12 0.55
CA ALA A 77 52.71 -11.88 1.05
C ALA A 77 53.28 -13.09 1.79
N ILE A 78 52.51 -13.70 2.69
CA ILE A 78 52.94 -14.90 3.45
C ILE A 78 53.24 -16.07 2.49
N ASN A 79 52.47 -16.21 1.42
CA ASN A 79 52.64 -17.28 0.45
C ASN A 79 53.69 -17.00 -0.64
N ALA A 80 54.41 -15.87 -0.57
CA ALA A 80 55.37 -15.45 -1.59
C ALA A 80 54.78 -15.52 -3.02
N ALA A 81 53.54 -15.05 -3.18
CA ALA A 81 52.80 -15.17 -4.43
C ALA A 81 53.49 -14.42 -5.58
N SER A 82 53.40 -14.98 -6.80
CA SER A 82 53.90 -14.33 -8.03
C SER A 82 53.12 -13.05 -8.35
N LEU A 83 53.71 -12.17 -9.18
CA LEU A 83 53.05 -10.94 -9.62
C LEU A 83 51.71 -11.22 -10.34
N ASP A 84 51.63 -12.30 -11.11
CA ASP A 84 50.38 -12.71 -11.77
C ASP A 84 49.28 -13.04 -10.77
N ALA A 85 49.63 -13.72 -9.67
CA ALA A 85 48.70 -14.06 -8.60
C ALA A 85 48.23 -12.80 -7.83
N TRP A 86 49.14 -11.85 -7.59
CA TRP A 86 48.80 -10.55 -7.03
C TRP A 86 47.79 -9.79 -7.90
N PHE A 87 48.05 -9.73 -9.21
CA PHE A 87 47.18 -9.03 -10.15
C PHE A 87 45.80 -9.71 -10.24
N ALA A 88 45.76 -11.04 -10.34
CA ALA A 88 44.51 -11.80 -10.39
C ALA A 88 43.64 -11.58 -9.14
N GLU A 89 44.25 -11.58 -7.95
CA GLU A 89 43.52 -11.35 -6.70
C GLU A 89 43.03 -9.89 -6.62
N LEU A 90 43.85 -8.90 -7.02
CA LEU A 90 43.44 -7.50 -7.04
C LEU A 90 42.22 -7.28 -7.95
N VAL A 91 42.24 -7.84 -9.16
CA VAL A 91 41.09 -7.77 -10.09
C VAL A 91 39.85 -8.39 -9.47
N ARG A 92 39.97 -9.57 -8.84
CA ARG A 92 38.87 -10.24 -8.14
C ARG A 92 38.27 -9.36 -7.04
N ARG A 93 39.11 -8.70 -6.24
CA ARG A 93 38.67 -7.80 -5.16
C ARG A 93 38.01 -6.54 -5.70
N ILE A 94 38.58 -5.90 -6.72
CA ILE A 94 38.00 -4.72 -7.35
C ILE A 94 36.62 -5.04 -7.94
N MET A 95 36.47 -6.18 -8.61
CA MET A 95 35.17 -6.60 -9.17
C MET A 95 34.12 -6.84 -8.07
N PHE A 96 34.51 -7.52 -6.98
CA PHE A 96 33.62 -7.76 -5.85
C PHE A 96 33.20 -6.44 -5.18
N ILE A 97 34.17 -5.60 -4.81
CA ILE A 97 33.92 -4.32 -4.14
C ILE A 97 33.14 -3.39 -5.07
N GLY A 98 33.46 -3.35 -6.37
CA GLY A 98 32.77 -2.54 -7.36
C GLY A 98 31.29 -2.91 -7.50
N LEU A 99 30.97 -4.21 -7.49
CA LEU A 99 29.59 -4.68 -7.49
C LEU A 99 28.83 -4.22 -6.24
N PHE A 100 29.40 -4.40 -5.05
CA PHE A 100 28.71 -4.01 -3.82
C PHE A 100 28.70 -2.50 -3.58
N ALA A 101 29.67 -1.75 -4.13
CA ALA A 101 29.64 -0.29 -4.15
C ALA A 101 28.50 0.23 -5.05
N PHE A 102 28.29 -0.41 -6.21
CA PHE A 102 27.12 -0.13 -7.04
C PHE A 102 25.81 -0.43 -6.30
N ILE A 103 25.73 -1.58 -5.61
CA ILE A 103 24.56 -1.93 -4.79
C ILE A 103 24.36 -0.96 -3.63
N LEU A 104 25.42 -0.44 -3.02
CA LEU A 104 25.31 0.58 -1.98
C LEU A 104 24.72 1.89 -2.53
N ASP A 105 25.20 2.33 -3.71
CA ASP A 105 24.75 3.58 -4.32
C ASP A 105 23.34 3.50 -4.90
N ARG A 106 23.01 2.39 -5.57
CA ARG A 106 21.74 2.21 -6.29
C ARG A 106 20.72 1.38 -5.53
N GLY A 107 21.13 0.67 -4.49
CA GLY A 107 20.31 -0.23 -3.69
C GLY A 107 19.03 0.39 -3.14
N PRO A 108 19.05 1.60 -2.55
CA PRO A 108 17.84 2.23 -2.03
C PRO A 108 16.82 2.54 -3.12
N ALA A 109 17.29 3.03 -4.28
CA ALA A 109 16.43 3.30 -5.43
C ALA A 109 15.87 2.01 -6.02
N LEU A 110 16.70 0.96 -6.13
CA LEU A 110 16.30 -0.35 -6.60
C LEU A 110 15.28 -1.00 -5.66
N ALA A 111 15.48 -0.90 -4.35
CA ALA A 111 14.56 -1.41 -3.34
C ALA A 111 13.17 -0.73 -3.43
N LYS A 112 13.13 0.60 -3.55
CA LYS A 112 11.89 1.36 -3.77
C LYS A 112 11.21 0.91 -5.07
N ALA A 113 11.95 0.83 -6.17
CA ALA A 113 11.41 0.41 -7.46
C ALA A 113 10.84 -1.02 -7.45
N VAL A 114 11.47 -1.95 -6.73
CA VAL A 114 10.95 -3.32 -6.54
C VAL A 114 9.60 -3.30 -5.81
N VAL A 115 9.50 -2.55 -4.71
CA VAL A 115 8.25 -2.42 -3.97
C VAL A 115 7.17 -1.78 -4.83
N ASP A 116 7.48 -0.67 -5.51
CA ASP A 116 6.53 0.04 -6.36
C ASP A 116 6.02 -0.84 -7.51
N SER A 117 6.90 -1.66 -8.09
CA SER A 117 6.53 -2.61 -9.13
C SER A 117 5.55 -3.67 -8.62
N LEU A 118 5.83 -4.27 -7.45
CA LEU A 118 4.94 -5.26 -6.83
C LEU A 118 3.60 -4.64 -6.41
N PHE A 119 3.62 -3.41 -5.92
CA PHE A 119 2.41 -2.65 -5.63
C PHE A 119 1.53 -2.46 -6.87
N GLN A 120 2.12 -2.01 -7.98
CA GLN A 120 1.42 -1.82 -9.26
C GLN A 120 0.88 -3.12 -9.84
N ILE A 121 1.64 -4.22 -9.73
CA ILE A 121 1.18 -5.56 -10.09
C ILE A 121 -0.08 -5.91 -9.29
N GLY A 122 -0.05 -5.72 -7.97
CA GLY A 122 -1.21 -5.97 -7.11
C GLY A 122 -2.41 -5.10 -7.47
N ALA A 123 -2.18 -3.85 -7.87
CA ALA A 123 -3.22 -2.92 -8.30
C ALA A 123 -3.81 -3.30 -9.67
N GLY A 124 -3.07 -4.05 -10.50
CA GLY A 124 -3.46 -4.43 -11.85
C GLY A 124 -3.78 -3.23 -12.73
N GLY A 125 -2.93 -2.19 -12.69
CA GLY A 125 -3.04 -0.96 -13.49
C GLY A 125 -4.01 0.11 -12.95
N GLY A 126 -4.70 -0.14 -11.83
CA GLY A 126 -5.53 0.85 -11.14
C GLY A 126 -4.77 1.60 -10.03
N SER A 127 -5.42 2.59 -9.41
CA SER A 127 -4.91 3.22 -8.19
C SER A 127 -5.47 2.52 -6.95
N ALA A 128 -4.57 2.11 -6.05
CA ALA A 128 -4.91 1.60 -4.73
C ALA A 128 -4.36 2.56 -3.69
N SER A 129 -5.17 2.89 -2.69
CA SER A 129 -4.74 3.70 -1.56
C SER A 129 -5.54 3.31 -0.32
N PRO A 130 -4.99 3.51 0.89
CA PRO A 130 -5.74 3.32 2.13
C PRO A 130 -7.05 4.12 2.16
N ALA A 131 -7.04 5.35 1.61
CA ALA A 131 -8.23 6.18 1.48
C ALA A 131 -9.31 5.52 0.60
N ASN A 132 -8.92 4.94 -0.54
CA ASN A 132 -9.87 4.24 -1.42
C ASN A 132 -10.59 3.08 -0.71
N ILE A 133 -9.89 2.37 0.20
CA ILE A 133 -10.46 1.30 1.02
C ILE A 133 -11.43 1.87 2.05
N PHE A 134 -11.03 2.91 2.78
CA PHE A 134 -11.88 3.56 3.77
C PHE A 134 -13.17 4.08 3.12
N ASP A 135 -13.05 4.79 1.99
CA ASP A 135 -14.19 5.31 1.24
C ASP A 135 -15.09 4.20 0.70
N ALA A 136 -14.54 3.03 0.35
CA ALA A 136 -15.34 1.87 -0.04
C ALA A 136 -16.19 1.36 1.14
N GLY A 137 -15.63 1.33 2.35
CA GLY A 137 -16.37 0.99 3.57
C GLY A 137 -17.53 1.95 3.84
N ILE A 138 -17.28 3.27 3.71
CA ILE A 138 -18.33 4.29 3.84
C ILE A 138 -19.42 4.08 2.79
N ARG A 139 -19.06 3.85 1.51
CA ARG A 139 -20.05 3.59 0.45
C ARG A 139 -20.92 2.36 0.73
N VAL A 140 -20.33 1.27 1.22
CA VAL A 140 -21.09 0.06 1.59
C VAL A 140 -22.06 0.37 2.73
N ALA A 141 -21.61 1.06 3.77
CA ALA A 141 -22.45 1.45 4.89
C ALA A 141 -23.60 2.38 4.45
N SER A 142 -23.33 3.39 3.59
CA SER A 142 -24.36 4.26 3.04
C SER A 142 -25.41 3.48 2.23
N LYS A 143 -25.01 2.50 1.43
CA LYS A 143 -25.94 1.66 0.66
C LYS A 143 -26.76 0.73 1.54
N MET A 144 -26.19 0.20 2.61
CA MET A 144 -26.94 -0.55 3.63
C MET A 144 -28.00 0.34 4.31
N SER A 145 -27.69 1.62 4.53
CA SER A 145 -28.65 2.60 5.06
C SER A 145 -29.81 2.87 4.09
N GLU A 146 -29.54 2.98 2.79
CA GLU A 146 -30.60 3.15 1.77
C GLU A 146 -31.53 1.94 1.67
N GLN A 147 -31.02 0.72 1.86
CA GLN A 147 -31.80 -0.52 1.83
C GLN A 147 -32.50 -0.82 3.16
N ALA A 148 -32.00 -0.28 4.27
CA ALA A 148 -32.72 -0.26 5.53
C ALA A 148 -33.92 0.68 5.38
N LYS A 149 -35.07 0.13 4.96
CA LYS A 149 -36.35 0.82 5.09
C LYS A 149 -36.60 1.02 6.58
N PHE A 150 -36.18 2.18 7.10
CA PHE A 150 -36.62 2.68 8.40
C PHE A 150 -38.10 3.03 8.27
N GLY A 151 -38.97 2.02 8.21
CA GLY A 151 -40.39 2.22 8.40
C GLY A 151 -40.55 2.84 9.78
N LEU A 152 -41.19 4.01 9.86
CA LEU A 152 -41.57 4.64 11.14
C LEU A 152 -42.50 3.75 12.00
N TRP A 153 -42.88 2.57 11.47
CA TRP A 153 -43.88 1.64 12.00
C TRP A 153 -43.45 0.16 11.94
N GLU A 154 -42.23 -0.17 11.52
CA GLU A 154 -41.70 -1.56 11.51
C GLU A 154 -40.58 -1.74 12.55
N ASP A 155 -40.54 -2.94 13.15
CA ASP A 155 -39.78 -3.35 14.34
C ASP A 155 -38.48 -2.58 14.63
N ASN A 156 -38.49 -1.85 15.76
CA ASN A 156 -37.33 -1.15 16.33
C ASN A 156 -36.09 -2.05 16.50
N ALA A 157 -36.28 -3.38 16.64
CA ALA A 157 -35.18 -4.34 16.76
C ALA A 157 -34.39 -4.53 15.44
N LEU A 158 -35.06 -4.56 14.29
CA LEU A 158 -34.40 -4.71 12.99
C LEU A 158 -33.66 -3.44 12.57
N ALA A 159 -34.22 -2.26 12.89
CA ALA A 159 -33.56 -0.98 12.68
C ALA A 159 -32.27 -0.85 13.52
N ILE A 160 -32.31 -1.24 14.80
CA ILE A 160 -31.13 -1.23 15.68
C ILE A 160 -30.06 -2.23 15.18
N ALA A 161 -30.47 -3.42 14.74
CA ALA A 161 -29.54 -4.42 14.17
C ALA A 161 -28.87 -3.92 12.88
N ALA A 162 -29.61 -3.24 12.00
CA ALA A 162 -29.07 -2.65 10.77
C ALA A 162 -28.04 -1.54 11.06
N VAL A 163 -28.31 -0.67 12.04
CA VAL A 163 -27.34 0.36 12.48
C VAL A 163 -26.08 -0.28 13.04
N PHE A 164 -26.21 -1.33 13.86
CA PHE A 164 -25.06 -2.04 14.41
C PHE A 164 -24.22 -2.71 13.30
N ALA A 165 -24.86 -3.33 12.31
CA ALA A 165 -24.18 -3.92 11.16
C ALA A 165 -23.41 -2.88 10.34
N MET A 166 -23.97 -1.68 10.13
CA MET A 166 -23.28 -0.58 9.44
C MET A 166 -22.04 -0.11 10.19
N ILE A 167 -22.12 0.04 11.51
CA ILE A 167 -20.96 0.41 12.35
C ILE A 167 -19.86 -0.65 12.22
N VAL A 168 -20.22 -1.94 12.31
CA VAL A 168 -19.27 -3.05 12.17
C VAL A 168 -18.57 -3.02 10.80
N VAL A 169 -19.31 -2.77 9.71
CA VAL A 169 -18.73 -2.64 8.37
C VAL A 169 -17.73 -1.47 8.30
N VAL A 170 -18.10 -0.28 8.77
CA VAL A 170 -17.19 0.88 8.75
C VAL A 170 -15.93 0.61 9.57
N VAL A 171 -16.05 0.02 10.76
CA VAL A 171 -14.91 -0.33 11.61
C VAL A 171 -14.00 -1.35 10.92
N ALA A 172 -14.57 -2.39 10.29
CA ALA A 172 -13.79 -3.40 9.58
C ALA A 172 -12.99 -2.79 8.42
N PHE A 173 -13.60 -1.95 7.59
CA PHE A 173 -12.89 -1.27 6.49
C PHE A 173 -11.85 -0.26 6.99
N SER A 174 -12.12 0.42 8.10
CA SER A 174 -11.16 1.32 8.76
C SER A 174 -9.92 0.56 9.25
N LEU A 175 -10.11 -0.62 9.82
CA LEU A 175 -9.02 -1.47 10.29
C LEU A 175 -8.14 -1.93 9.12
N VAL A 176 -8.73 -2.33 7.99
CA VAL A 176 -7.97 -2.68 6.78
C VAL A 176 -7.18 -1.48 6.25
N ALA A 177 -7.80 -0.30 6.19
CA ALA A 177 -7.11 0.93 5.79
C ALA A 177 -5.95 1.28 6.73
N ALA A 178 -6.13 1.11 8.06
CA ALA A 178 -5.09 1.34 9.05
C ALA A 178 -3.90 0.38 8.89
N ILE A 179 -4.16 -0.92 8.66
CA ILE A 179 -3.10 -1.90 8.36
C ILE A 179 -2.35 -1.50 7.10
N PHE A 180 -3.06 -1.04 6.07
CA PHE A 180 -2.42 -0.60 4.83
C PHE A 180 -1.46 0.59 5.09
N VAL A 181 -1.91 1.64 5.80
CA VAL A 181 -1.03 2.76 6.19
C VAL A 181 0.16 2.26 7.00
N ALA A 182 -0.05 1.34 7.95
CA ALA A 182 1.02 0.78 8.77
C ALA A 182 2.09 0.07 7.93
N VAL A 183 1.71 -0.69 6.89
CA VAL A 183 2.66 -1.34 5.98
C VAL A 183 3.38 -0.32 5.08
N MET A 184 2.70 0.75 4.64
CA MET A 184 3.36 1.84 3.90
C MET A 184 4.42 2.52 4.77
N VAL A 185 4.12 2.79 6.04
CA VAL A 185 5.10 3.36 6.99
C VAL A 185 6.22 2.37 7.29
N GLU A 186 5.91 1.07 7.48
CA GLU A 186 6.91 0.00 7.65
C GLU A 186 7.92 0.02 6.50
N MET A 187 7.44 0.14 5.26
CA MET A 187 8.27 0.21 4.07
C MET A 187 9.23 1.41 4.11
N TYR A 188 8.73 2.62 4.36
CA TYR A 188 9.58 3.82 4.37
C TYR A 188 10.63 3.77 5.48
N VAL A 189 10.21 3.44 6.70
CA VAL A 189 11.12 3.40 7.86
C VAL A 189 12.10 2.22 7.74
N GLY A 190 11.63 1.06 7.30
CA GLY A 190 12.44 -0.14 7.16
C GLY A 190 13.46 -0.05 6.04
N LEU A 191 13.09 0.47 4.86
CA LEU A 191 14.05 0.70 3.78
C LEU A 191 15.07 1.78 4.11
N LEU A 192 14.71 2.74 4.96
CA LEU A 192 15.63 3.77 5.45
C LEU A 192 16.60 3.21 6.49
N ALA A 193 16.09 2.54 7.53
CA ALA A 193 16.92 1.92 8.56
C ALA A 193 17.83 0.84 7.97
N GLY A 194 17.31 0.06 7.01
CA GLY A 194 18.04 -1.02 6.34
C GLY A 194 19.20 -0.55 5.47
N MET A 195 19.31 0.74 5.11
CA MET A 195 20.41 1.24 4.28
C MET A 195 21.79 0.97 4.90
N ILE A 196 21.89 0.89 6.23
CA ILE A 196 23.14 0.52 6.92
C ILE A 196 23.62 -0.89 6.54
N MET A 197 22.69 -1.81 6.24
CA MET A 197 23.01 -3.17 5.83
C MET A 197 23.68 -3.22 4.46
N LEU A 198 23.39 -2.25 3.58
CA LEU A 198 24.11 -2.10 2.31
C LEU A 198 25.59 -1.78 2.55
N GLY A 199 25.90 -1.00 3.58
CA GLY A 199 27.26 -0.68 3.97
C GLY A 199 28.08 -1.91 4.39
N LEU A 200 27.43 -2.92 4.96
CA LEU A 200 28.05 -4.20 5.28
C LEU A 200 28.45 -5.01 4.03
N GLY A 201 28.10 -4.57 2.81
CA GLY A 201 28.52 -5.19 1.55
C GLY A 201 30.01 -5.06 1.23
N GLY A 202 30.78 -4.26 1.98
CA GLY A 202 32.19 -3.97 1.68
C GLY A 202 33.13 -5.18 1.80
N SER A 203 32.74 -6.22 2.53
CA SER A 203 33.54 -7.42 2.77
C SER A 203 32.79 -8.68 2.36
N SER A 204 33.52 -9.69 1.90
CA SER A 204 32.94 -10.98 1.51
C SER A 204 32.35 -11.75 2.70
N TYR A 205 32.78 -11.43 3.93
CA TYR A 205 32.29 -12.01 5.17
C TYR A 205 30.94 -11.44 5.63
N THR A 206 30.61 -10.21 5.24
CA THR A 206 29.41 -9.48 5.69
C THR A 206 28.40 -9.20 4.59
N LYS A 207 28.70 -9.58 3.34
CA LYS A 207 27.86 -9.35 2.16
C LYS A 207 26.41 -9.82 2.29
N ASP A 208 26.16 -10.86 3.09
CA ASP A 208 24.83 -11.44 3.27
C ASP A 208 23.85 -10.42 3.89
N PHE A 209 24.34 -9.46 4.67
CA PHE A 209 23.52 -8.36 5.19
C PHE A 209 23.05 -7.43 4.07
N ALA A 210 23.94 -7.07 3.12
CA ALA A 210 23.57 -6.25 1.98
C ALA A 210 22.53 -6.94 1.08
N VAL A 211 22.64 -8.26 0.90
CA VAL A 211 21.63 -9.05 0.17
C VAL A 211 20.29 -9.05 0.92
N ARG A 212 20.30 -9.20 2.25
CA ARG A 212 19.08 -9.18 3.08
C ARG A 212 18.31 -7.86 2.98
N TYR A 213 18.98 -6.75 2.71
CA TYR A 213 18.29 -5.48 2.41
C TYR A 213 17.37 -5.59 1.19
N LEU A 214 17.87 -6.18 0.10
CA LEU A 214 17.09 -6.37 -1.13
C LEU A 214 15.97 -7.40 -0.92
N VAL A 215 16.24 -8.47 -0.18
CA VAL A 215 15.23 -9.46 0.21
C VAL A 215 14.13 -8.84 1.08
N TYR A 216 14.48 -7.95 1.99
CA TYR A 216 13.52 -7.21 2.79
C TYR A 216 12.61 -6.33 1.93
N ALA A 217 13.17 -5.58 0.98
CA ALA A 217 12.39 -4.78 0.02
C ALA A 217 11.38 -5.64 -0.75
N PHE A 218 11.82 -6.80 -1.26
CA PHE A 218 10.94 -7.74 -1.94
C PHE A 218 9.84 -8.27 -1.01
N SER A 219 10.19 -8.61 0.24
CA SER A 219 9.26 -9.13 1.25
C SER A 219 8.15 -8.11 1.57
N VAL A 220 8.52 -6.84 1.77
CA VAL A 220 7.56 -5.76 2.00
C VAL A 220 6.72 -5.49 0.75
N GLY A 221 7.31 -5.50 -0.44
CA GLY A 221 6.57 -5.37 -1.69
C GLY A 221 5.52 -6.46 -1.89
N MET A 222 5.83 -7.71 -1.53
CA MET A 222 4.84 -8.80 -1.57
C MET A 222 3.69 -8.59 -0.57
N LYS A 223 3.98 -8.09 0.64
CA LYS A 223 2.93 -7.71 1.62
C LYS A 223 1.99 -6.67 1.02
N LEU A 224 2.55 -5.62 0.43
CA LEU A 224 1.77 -4.55 -0.20
C LEU A 224 0.97 -5.05 -1.40
N MET A 225 1.55 -5.89 -2.26
CA MET A 225 0.86 -6.53 -3.38
C MET A 225 -0.37 -7.30 -2.91
N ALA A 226 -0.21 -8.14 -1.87
CA ALA A 226 -1.31 -8.94 -1.31
C ALA A 226 -2.43 -8.05 -0.76
N LEU A 227 -2.09 -7.00 0.00
CA LEU A 227 -3.07 -6.05 0.53
C LEU A 227 -3.85 -5.36 -0.57
N VAL A 228 -3.18 -4.90 -1.62
CA VAL A 228 -3.83 -4.24 -2.75
C VAL A 228 -4.76 -5.20 -3.51
N MET A 229 -4.34 -6.45 -3.72
CA MET A 229 -5.18 -7.46 -4.37
C MET A 229 -6.45 -7.74 -3.56
N ILE A 230 -6.32 -7.91 -2.24
CA ILE A 230 -7.46 -8.13 -1.34
C ILE A 230 -8.40 -6.93 -1.37
N ALA A 231 -7.86 -5.71 -1.30
CA ALA A 231 -8.64 -4.48 -1.38
C ALA A 231 -9.46 -4.40 -2.68
N LYS A 232 -8.84 -4.77 -3.80
CA LYS A 232 -9.50 -4.79 -5.11
C LYS A 232 -10.61 -5.85 -5.16
N ILE A 233 -10.36 -7.06 -4.68
CA ILE A 233 -11.38 -8.12 -4.59
C ILE A 233 -12.56 -7.64 -3.73
N GLY A 234 -12.29 -7.01 -2.57
CA GLY A 234 -13.34 -6.45 -1.72
C GLY A 234 -14.17 -5.36 -2.41
N SER A 235 -13.53 -4.51 -3.21
CA SER A 235 -14.23 -3.49 -4.01
C SER A 235 -15.08 -4.07 -5.14
N ILE A 236 -14.68 -5.21 -5.72
CA ILE A 236 -15.45 -5.91 -6.75
C ILE A 236 -16.62 -6.66 -6.10
N ALA A 237 -16.36 -7.37 -5.00
CA ALA A 237 -17.38 -8.10 -4.25
C ALA A 237 -18.52 -7.17 -3.78
N SER A 238 -18.20 -5.95 -3.33
CA SER A 238 -19.22 -4.98 -2.95
C SER A 238 -20.09 -4.53 -4.13
N ARG A 239 -19.55 -4.45 -5.35
CA ARG A 239 -20.33 -4.18 -6.57
C ARG A 239 -21.23 -5.35 -6.99
N ILE A 240 -20.85 -6.58 -6.65
CA ILE A 240 -21.64 -7.79 -6.95
C ILE A 240 -22.78 -7.94 -5.94
N VAL A 241 -22.49 -7.74 -4.65
CA VAL A 241 -23.50 -7.84 -3.57
C VAL A 241 -24.49 -6.68 -3.61
N LEU A 242 -24.04 -5.49 -4.04
CA LEU A 242 -24.89 -4.31 -4.20
C LEU A 242 -24.99 -3.98 -5.70
N PRO A 243 -25.91 -4.61 -6.46
CA PRO A 243 -26.13 -4.24 -7.84
C PRO A 243 -26.50 -2.76 -7.86
N GLN A 244 -25.61 -1.94 -8.44
CA GLN A 244 -25.91 -0.53 -8.68
C GLN A 244 -27.13 -0.50 -9.58
N GLY A 245 -28.26 -0.02 -9.05
CA GLY A 245 -29.41 0.34 -9.87
C GLY A 245 -28.91 1.23 -11.01
N SER A 246 -29.13 0.76 -12.23
CA SER A 246 -28.67 1.35 -13.48
C SER A 246 -29.09 2.82 -13.60
N ALA A 247 -28.18 3.74 -13.30
CA ALA A 247 -28.23 5.11 -13.82
C ALA A 247 -27.78 5.11 -15.30
N SER A 248 -28.59 4.49 -16.16
CA SER A 248 -28.46 4.56 -17.62
C SER A 248 -29.82 4.28 -18.28
N ALA A 249 -30.82 5.08 -17.93
CA ALA A 249 -32.13 5.09 -18.58
C ALA A 249 -32.58 6.53 -18.83
N ALA A 250 -31.87 7.25 -19.69
CA ALA A 250 -32.35 8.45 -20.39
C ALA A 250 -31.35 8.89 -21.47
N ALA A 251 -31.13 8.06 -22.49
CA ALA A 251 -30.66 8.56 -23.78
C ALA A 251 -31.84 8.50 -24.75
N PRO A 252 -32.28 9.60 -25.37
CA PRO A 252 -33.35 9.56 -26.35
C PRO A 252 -32.88 8.71 -27.55
N ILE A 253 -33.66 7.69 -27.90
CA ILE A 253 -33.42 6.87 -29.09
C ILE A 253 -33.44 7.80 -30.32
N PRO A 254 -32.38 7.87 -31.14
CA PRO A 254 -32.43 8.62 -32.38
C PRO A 254 -33.40 7.93 -33.33
N ARG A 255 -34.49 8.61 -33.66
CA ARG A 255 -35.49 8.15 -34.62
C ARG A 255 -34.83 8.14 -36.01
N ILE A 256 -34.42 6.97 -36.49
CA ILE A 256 -33.94 6.79 -37.86
C ILE A 256 -35.14 7.01 -38.79
N SER A 257 -35.32 8.24 -39.27
CA SER A 257 -36.17 8.51 -40.43
C SER A 257 -35.50 7.88 -41.66
N ARG A 258 -35.86 6.63 -41.97
CA ARG A 258 -35.61 6.05 -43.28
C ARG A 258 -36.50 6.78 -44.30
N SER A 259 -35.97 7.80 -44.96
CA SER A 259 -36.46 8.20 -46.28
C SER A 259 -36.09 7.11 -47.26
N VAL A 260 -36.98 6.14 -47.43
CA VAL A 260 -36.90 5.15 -48.52
C VAL A 260 -37.16 5.89 -49.83
N THR A 261 -36.09 6.32 -50.49
CA THR A 261 -36.13 6.76 -51.88
C THR A 261 -36.26 5.51 -52.75
N LEU A 262 -37.50 5.18 -53.15
CA LEU A 262 -37.80 4.17 -54.15
C LEU A 262 -37.18 4.60 -55.50
N SER A 263 -36.04 4.02 -55.88
CA SER A 263 -35.61 4.01 -57.28
C SER A 263 -35.97 2.66 -57.88
N MET A 264 -37.01 2.64 -58.73
CA MET A 264 -37.35 1.50 -59.56
C MET A 264 -36.38 1.42 -60.74
N PRO A 265 -35.82 0.25 -61.09
CA PRO A 265 -35.16 0.06 -62.37
C PRO A 265 -36.20 -0.38 -63.42
N SER A 266 -36.45 0.46 -64.44
CA SER A 266 -37.25 0.05 -65.60
C SER A 266 -36.44 -0.94 -66.44
N ARG A 267 -36.94 -2.17 -66.56
CA ARG A 267 -36.49 -3.13 -67.58
C ARG A 267 -36.97 -2.68 -68.96
N SER A 268 -36.07 -2.89 -69.92
CA SER A 268 -36.15 -2.70 -71.36
C SER A 268 -37.42 -3.20 -72.06
N ALA A 269 -37.93 -2.38 -72.99
CA ALA A 269 -38.30 -2.75 -74.36
C ALA A 269 -38.14 -1.51 -75.24
#